data_AF-A0A968P348-F1
#
_entry.id   AF-A0A968P348-F1
#
_cell.length_a   1.000
_cell.length_b   1.000
_cell.length_c   1.000
_cell.angle_alpha   90.00
_cell.angle_beta   90.00
_cell.angle_gamma   90.00
#
_symmetry.space_group_name_H-M   'P 1'
#
loop_
_entity.id
_entity.type
_entity.pdbx_description
1 polymer ?
#
loop_
_entity_poly.entity_id
_entity_poly.type
_entity_poly.pdbx_seq_one_letter_code
_entity_poly.pdbx_strand_id
1 'polypeptide(L)' 'MDEMALIGPRVAELASQLKVKQTRIAQDCEISRISVNRFFRGRSEIRATDLVNVLKVLGIDLEQEIQRRLQPPSSF' A
#
# COMPACT_ATOMS: atom_id res chain seq x y z
N MET A 1 -13.52 21.58 2.65
CA MET A 1 -12.70 20.63 3.42
C MET A 1 -12.90 19.29 2.73
N ASP A 2 -12.21 19.07 1.62
CA ASP A 2 -12.26 17.79 0.92
C ASP A 2 -11.00 17.03 1.27
N GLU A 3 -11.11 16.18 2.29
CA GLU A 3 -10.07 15.23 2.65
C GLU A 3 -10.09 14.09 1.63
N MET A 4 -9.66 14.37 0.39
CA MET A 4 -9.14 13.30 -0.48
C MET A 4 -7.85 12.81 0.18
N ALA A 5 -8.00 11.95 1.19
CA ALA A 5 -6.89 11.29 1.84
C ALA A 5 -6.15 10.48 0.76
N LEU A 6 -5.05 11.03 0.26
CA LEU A 6 -4.18 10.31 -0.66
C LEU A 6 -3.67 9.08 0.10
N ILE A 7 -3.93 7.89 -0.46
CA ILE A 7 -3.55 6.61 0.14
C ILE A 7 -2.03 6.53 0.41
N GLY A 8 -1.21 7.25 -0.37
CA GLY A 8 0.25 7.30 -0.23
C GLY A 8 0.75 7.68 1.17
N PRO A 9 0.39 8.84 1.73
CA PRO A 9 0.68 9.19 3.13
C PRO A 9 0.28 8.14 4.16
N ARG A 10 -0.89 7.50 4.02
CA ARG A 10 -1.34 6.43 4.95
C ARG A 10 -0.50 5.17 4.82
N VAL A 11 -0.13 4.78 3.60
CA VAL A 11 0.81 3.69 3.35
C VAL A 11 2.19 4.02 3.92
N ALA A 12 2.62 5.29 3.87
CA ALA A 12 3.88 5.74 4.47
C ALA A 12 3.87 5.65 6.00
N GLU A 13 2.78 6.06 6.64
CA GLU A 13 2.55 5.91 8.09
C GLU A 13 2.65 4.44 8.49
N LEU A 14 1.95 3.56 7.78
CA LEU A 14 1.99 2.11 8.03
C LEU A 14 3.41 1.54 7.86
N ALA A 15 4.11 1.88 6.77
CA ALA A 15 5.49 1.44 6.55
C ALA A 15 6.43 1.88 7.68
N SER A 16 6.24 3.09 8.20
CA SER A 16 7.00 3.61 9.34
C SER A 16 6.73 2.81 10.62
N GLN A 17 5.47 2.51 10.92
CA GLN A 17 5.09 1.70 12.09
C GLN A 17 5.68 0.28 12.03
N LEU A 18 5.69 -0.32 10.84
CA LEU A 18 6.26 -1.63 10.57
C LEU A 18 7.79 -1.62 10.43
N LYS A 19 8.44 -0.45 10.54
CA LYS A 19 9.89 -0.25 10.35
C LYS A 19 10.40 -0.74 8.98
N VAL A 20 9.54 -0.69 7.95
CA VAL A 20 9.87 -1.05 6.57
C VAL A 20 10.44 0.18 5.86
N LYS A 21 11.68 0.08 5.36
CA LYS A 21 12.35 1.18 4.65
C LYS A 21 11.85 1.32 3.21
N GLN A 22 11.77 2.56 2.71
CA GLN A 22 11.45 2.84 1.30
C GLN A 22 12.40 2.13 0.32
N THR A 23 13.66 1.88 0.71
CA THR A 23 14.62 1.13 -0.09
C THR A 23 14.20 -0.32 -0.30
N ARG A 24 13.65 -0.97 0.73
CA ARG A 24 13.15 -2.34 0.64
C ARG A 24 11.93 -2.40 -0.27
N ILE A 25 10.98 -1.48 -0.10
CA ILE A 25 9.79 -1.38 -0.96
C ILE A 25 10.20 -1.14 -2.42
N ALA A 26 11.16 -0.23 -2.66
CA ALA A 26 11.67 0.03 -4.00
C ALA A 26 12.30 -1.21 -4.66
N GLN A 27 13.06 -1.99 -3.89
CA GLN A 27 13.68 -3.23 -4.36
C GLN A 27 12.63 -4.32 -4.62
N ASP A 28 11.81 -4.63 -3.62
CA ASP A 28 10.85 -5.74 -3.66
C ASP A 28 9.72 -5.51 -4.67
N CYS A 29 9.39 -4.25 -4.99
CA CYS A 29 8.36 -3.88 -5.96
C CYS A 29 8.93 -3.42 -7.31
N GLU A 30 10.25 -3.44 -7.52
CA GLU A 30 10.92 -3.00 -8.76
C GLU A 30 10.55 -1.57 -9.21
N ILE A 31 10.31 -0.68 -8.24
CA ILE A 31 9.99 0.74 -8.47
C ILE A 31 11.11 1.64 -7.98
N SER A 32 11.30 2.78 -8.65
CA SER A 32 12.33 3.73 -8.21
C SER A 32 12.02 4.24 -6.79
N ARG A 33 13.06 4.36 -5.95
CA ARG A 33 12.93 4.96 -4.61
C ARG A 33 12.36 6.38 -4.66
N ILE A 34 12.61 7.12 -5.75
CA ILE A 34 12.06 8.46 -5.97
C ILE A 34 10.54 8.38 -6.13
N SER A 35 10.04 7.42 -6.93
CA SER A 35 8.61 7.17 -7.10
C SER A 35 7.94 6.81 -5.77
N VAL A 36 8.54 5.93 -4.98
CA VAL A 36 8.07 5.58 -3.63
C VAL A 36 7.97 6.84 -2.75
N ASN A 37 9.01 7.67 -2.73
CA ASN A 37 9.04 8.88 -1.92
C ASN A 37 7.96 9.89 -2.33
N ARG A 38 7.78 10.12 -3.63
CA ARG A 38 6.76 11.03 -4.15
C ARG A 38 5.36 10.52 -3.84
N PHE A 39 5.11 9.22 -4.01
CA PHE A 39 3.85 8.58 -3.62
C PHE A 39 3.57 8.72 -2.13
N PHE A 40 4.53 8.39 -1.28
CA PHE A 40 4.41 8.51 0.19
C PHE A 40 4.12 9.94 0.65
N ARG A 41 4.55 10.95 -0.12
CA ARG A 41 4.28 12.36 0.15
C ARG A 41 3.01 12.90 -0.53
N GLY A 42 2.23 12.04 -1.20
CA GLY A 42 1.05 12.45 -1.96
C GLY A 42 1.36 13.36 -3.16
N ARG A 43 2.56 13.24 -3.75
CA ARG A 43 3.04 14.08 -4.86
C ARG A 43 2.98 13.38 -6.22
N SER A 44 2.59 12.11 -6.24
CA SER A 44 2.34 11.32 -7.45
C SER A 44 1.54 10.07 -7.11
N GLU A 45 0.90 9.49 -8.11
CA GLU A 45 0.32 8.16 -8.04
C GLU A 45 1.35 7.10 -8.43
N ILE A 46 1.03 5.83 -8.16
CA ILE A 46 1.74 4.64 -8.64
C ILE A 46 0.75 3.74 -9.36
N ARG A 47 1.24 2.76 -10.13
CA ARG A 47 0.35 1.82 -10.80
C ARG A 47 -0.39 0.99 -9.77
N ALA A 48 -1.60 0.54 -10.10
CA ALA A 48 -2.39 -0.32 -9.23
C ALA A 48 -1.63 -1.61 -8.84
N THR A 49 -0.89 -2.20 -9.79
CA THR A 49 -0.01 -3.35 -9.54
C THR A 49 1.06 -3.06 -8.50
N ASP A 50 1.68 -1.87 -8.59
CA ASP A 50 2.72 -1.45 -7.65
C ASP A 50 2.12 -1.26 -6.26
N LEU A 51 0.92 -0.69 -6.17
CA LEU A 51 0.20 -0.55 -4.90
C LEU A 51 -0.08 -1.91 -4.25
N VAL A 52 -0.56 -2.89 -5.02
CA VAL A 52 -0.79 -4.25 -4.51
C VAL A 52 0.51 -4.86 -3.97
N ASN A 53 1.63 -4.72 -4.70
CA ASN A 53 2.93 -5.22 -4.27
C ASN A 53 3.43 -4.50 -3.01
N VAL A 54 3.29 -3.18 -2.94
CA VAL A 54 3.64 -2.38 -1.75
C VAL A 54 2.84 -2.86 -0.54
N LEU A 55 1.53 -3.03 -0.68
CA LEU A 55 0.67 -3.54 0.40
C LEU A 55 1.09 -4.94 0.84
N LYS A 56 1.44 -5.82 -0.10
CA LYS A 56 1.97 -7.16 0.20
C LYS A 56 3.28 -7.12 0.98
N VAL A 57 4.21 -6.24 0.63
CA VAL A 57 5.46 -6.00 1.40
C VAL A 57 5.17 -5.53 2.82
N LEU A 58 4.07 -4.79 3.00
CA LEU A 58 3.59 -4.34 4.32
C LEU A 58 2.72 -5.39 5.04
N GLY A 59 2.63 -6.61 4.53
CA GLY A 59 1.89 -7.71 5.15
C GLY A 59 0.38 -7.66 4.92
N ILE A 60 -0.09 -6.82 3.99
CA ILE A 60 -1.49 -6.78 3.57
C ILE A 60 -1.63 -7.56 2.28
N ASP A 61 -2.16 -8.78 2.37
CA ASP A 61 -2.54 -9.55 1.19
C ASP A 61 -3.95 -9.13 0.74
N LEU A 62 -4.00 -8.27 -0.28
CA LEU A 62 -5.26 -7.73 -0.78
C LEU A 62 -6.13 -8.82 -1.43
N GLU A 63 -5.53 -9.86 -2.03
CA GLU A 63 -6.28 -10.97 -2.62
C GLU A 63 -6.97 -11.78 -1.53
N GLN A 64 -6.26 -12.10 -0.45
CA GLN A 64 -6.84 -12.77 0.72
C GLN A 64 -7.95 -11.92 1.35
N GLU A 65 -7.75 -10.61 1.47
CA GLU A 65 -8.74 -9.70 2.03
C GLU A 65 -10.02 -9.65 1.19
N ILE A 66 -9.88 -9.56 -0.14
CA ILE A 66 -11.01 -9.59 -1.07
C ILE A 66 -11.73 -10.93 -0.96
N GLN A 67 -10.99 -12.05 -0.97
CA GLN A 67 -11.56 -13.38 -0.86
C GLN A 67 -12.38 -13.55 0.43
N ARG A 68 -11.87 -13.03 1.55
CA ARG A 68 -12.59 -13.03 2.84
C ARG A 68 -13.92 -12.26 2.76
N ARG A 69 -13.96 -11.14 2.04
CA ARG A 69 -15.17 -10.31 1.89
C ARG A 69 -16.18 -10.88 0.89
N LEU A 70 -15.71 -11.69 -0.06
CA LEU A 70 -16.58 -12.40 -1.01
C LEU A 70 -17.31 -13.58 -0.36
N GLN A 71 -16.84 -14.07 0.80
CA GLN A 71 -17.59 -15.08 1.55
C GLN A 71 -18.87 -14.45 2.09
N PRO A 72 -20.04 -15.10 1.89
CA PRO A 72 -21.29 -14.60 2.48
C PRO A 72 -21.12 -14.51 3.99
N PRO A 73 -21.73 -13.51 4.66
CA PRO A 73 -21.73 -13.48 6.11
C PRO A 73 -22.32 -14.81 6.58
N SER A 74 -21.51 -15.62 7.25
CA SER A 74 -21.93 -16.90 7.79
C SER A 74 -23.10 -16.63 8.72
N SER A 75 -24.31 -16.96 8.28
CA SER A 75 -25.52 -16.91 9.09
C SER A 75 -25.33 -17.84 10.28
N PHE A 76 -25.19 -17.27 11.47
CA PHE A 76 -25.39 -17.96 12.74
C PHE A 76 -26.83 -17.72 13.18
#